data_AF-A0A399Y815-F1
#
_entry.id   AF-A0A399Y815-F1
#
_cell.length_a   1.000
_cell.length_b   1.000
_cell.length_c   1.000
_cell.angle_alpha   90.00
_cell.angle_beta   90.00
_cell.angle_gamma   90.00
#
_symmetry.space_group_name_H-M   'P 1'
#
loop_
_entity.id
_entity.type
_entity.pdbx_description
1 polymer ?
#
loop_
_entity_poly.entity_id
_entity_poly.type
_entity_poly.pdbx_seq_one_letter_code
_entity_poly.pdbx_strand_id
1 'polypeptide(L)'
;MTVLGPVDKGALGVVDAHSHLYIAPVAGGPSDAPVLVGETGVGRELATFRAAGGGAVVDCQPGGCGRDGRVLRRLSERTGVHVIAATGFHRRRYYPPDAPLFGLSATA
;
A
#
# COMPACT_ATOMS: atom_id res chain seq x y z
N MET A 1 5.91 -7.11 -10.60
CA MET A 1 5.30 -7.97 -9.57
C MET A 1 4.15 -7.19 -8.95
N THR A 2 2.94 -7.74 -8.93
CA THR A 2 1.76 -7.17 -8.27
C THR A 2 1.39 -8.04 -7.06
N VAL A 3 0.42 -7.60 -6.26
CA VAL A 3 -0.13 -8.41 -5.14
C VAL A 3 -0.87 -9.67 -5.60
N LEU A 4 -1.22 -9.78 -6.90
CA LEU A 4 -1.79 -10.97 -7.53
C LEU A 4 -0.77 -11.78 -8.34
N GLY A 5 0.52 -11.40 -8.28
CA GLY A 5 1.60 -12.06 -8.98
C GLY A 5 2.19 -11.24 -10.13
N PRO A 6 3.09 -11.84 -10.93
CA PRO A 6 3.70 -11.19 -12.09
C PRO A 6 2.66 -10.82 -13.15
N VAL A 7 2.88 -9.70 -13.84
CA VAL A 7 2.10 -9.25 -15.00
C VAL A 7 3.04 -8.66 -16.03
N ASP A 8 2.69 -8.76 -17.31
CA ASP A 8 3.44 -8.11 -18.38
C ASP A 8 3.39 -6.58 -18.24
N LYS A 9 4.49 -5.92 -18.62
CA LYS A 9 4.59 -4.45 -18.53
C LYS A 9 3.50 -3.75 -19.34
N GLY A 10 3.14 -4.30 -20.51
CA GLY A 10 2.06 -3.77 -21.36
C GLY A 10 0.66 -3.88 -20.74
N ALA A 11 0.46 -4.76 -19.76
CA ALA A 11 -0.81 -4.92 -19.05
C ALA A 11 -1.03 -3.86 -17.97
N LEU A 12 0.01 -3.12 -17.57
CA LEU A 12 -0.08 -2.13 -16.49
C LEU A 12 -0.88 -0.88 -16.85
N GLY A 13 -1.00 -0.54 -18.14
CA GLY A 13 -1.74 0.64 -18.61
C GLY A 13 -1.24 1.95 -17.99
N VAL A 14 -2.17 2.86 -17.67
CA VAL A 14 -1.88 4.09 -16.91
C VAL A 14 -1.62 3.73 -15.45
N VAL A 15 -0.48 4.19 -14.91
CA VAL A 15 -0.03 3.84 -13.56
C VAL A 15 -0.03 5.08 -12.67
N ASP A 16 -0.77 5.03 -11.56
CA ASP A 16 -0.52 5.92 -10.43
C ASP A 16 0.71 5.41 -9.68
N ALA A 17 1.82 6.12 -9.84
CA ALA A 17 3.12 5.69 -9.36
C ALA A 17 3.32 5.91 -7.84
N HIS A 18 2.41 6.60 -7.16
CA HIS A 18 2.54 6.85 -5.72
C HIS A 18 1.19 7.13 -5.05
N SER A 19 0.65 6.12 -4.37
CA SER A 19 -0.60 6.24 -3.63
C SER A 19 -0.57 5.45 -2.32
N HIS A 20 -1.66 5.55 -1.55
CA HIS A 20 -1.90 4.77 -0.34
C HIS A 20 -3.33 4.24 -0.35
N LEU A 21 -3.50 2.93 -0.28
CA LEU A 21 -4.80 2.26 -0.37
C LEU A 21 -5.30 1.78 0.98
N TYR A 22 -4.38 1.58 1.94
CA TYR A 22 -4.74 1.18 3.29
C TYR A 22 -3.68 1.58 4.31
N ILE A 23 -4.12 2.23 5.39
CA ILE A 23 -3.28 2.61 6.53
C ILE A 23 -4.04 2.30 7.82
N ALA A 24 -3.71 1.17 8.44
CA ALA A 24 -4.18 0.84 9.76
C ALA A 24 -3.52 1.72 10.83
N PRO A 25 -4.20 1.98 11.97
CA PRO A 25 -3.56 2.53 13.14
C PRO A 25 -2.36 1.67 13.57
N VAL A 26 -1.28 2.34 13.99
CA VAL A 26 -0.05 1.69 14.48
C VAL A 26 0.02 1.88 15.98
N ALA A 27 -0.01 0.79 16.75
CA ALA A 27 0.12 0.85 18.21
C ALA A 27 1.47 1.45 18.60
N GLY A 28 1.48 2.50 19.42
CA GLY A 28 2.71 3.24 19.77
C GLY A 28 3.19 4.22 18.69
N GLY A 29 2.50 4.28 17.54
CA GLY A 29 2.70 5.32 16.54
C GLY A 29 2.11 6.67 16.98
N PRO A 30 2.37 7.75 16.21
CA PRO A 30 1.92 9.08 16.57
C PRO A 30 0.40 9.19 16.40
N SER A 31 -0.25 9.92 17.31
CA SER A 31 -1.71 10.10 17.31
C SER A 31 -2.25 10.86 16.09
N ASP A 32 -1.37 11.57 15.38
CA ASP A 32 -1.68 12.32 14.17
C ASP A 32 -1.30 11.58 12.87
N ALA A 33 -0.96 10.28 12.96
CA ALA A 33 -0.75 9.46 11.78
C ALA A 33 -2.03 9.39 10.94
N PRO A 34 -1.92 9.44 9.59
CA PRO A 34 -3.07 9.22 8.74
C PRO A 34 -3.62 7.81 8.95
N VAL A 35 -4.95 7.67 8.94
CA VAL A 35 -5.65 6.39 9.01
C VAL A 35 -6.58 6.29 7.81
N LEU A 36 -6.41 5.24 7.02
CA LEU A 36 -7.19 4.95 5.83
C LEU A 36 -7.64 3.49 5.89
N VAL A 37 -8.79 3.25 6.52
CA VAL A 37 -9.34 1.90 6.73
C VAL A 37 -10.63 1.62 5.95
N GLY A 38 -11.14 2.62 5.23
CA GLY A 38 -12.39 2.55 4.47
C GLY A 38 -12.28 1.79 3.15
N GLU A 39 -12.08 0.48 3.20
CA GLU A 39 -11.87 -0.38 2.01
C GLU A 39 -12.98 -0.25 0.95
N THR A 40 -14.23 0.01 1.37
CA THR A 40 -15.35 0.27 0.44
C THR A 40 -15.18 1.58 -0.33
N GLY A 41 -14.73 2.65 0.32
CA GLY A 41 -14.51 3.94 -0.32
C GLY A 41 -13.35 3.87 -1.31
N VAL A 42 -12.21 3.32 -0.85
CA VAL A 42 -11.02 3.08 -1.69
C VAL A 42 -11.37 2.21 -2.89
N GLY A 43 -12.16 1.14 -2.69
CA GLY A 43 -12.61 0.29 -3.78
C GLY A 43 -13.45 1.03 -4.84
N ARG A 44 -14.29 2.01 -4.44
CA ARG A 44 -15.04 2.85 -5.39
C ARG A 44 -14.11 3.77 -6.17
N GLU A 45 -13.16 4.42 -5.50
CA GLU A 45 -12.18 5.30 -6.17
C GLU A 45 -11.32 4.53 -7.16
N LEU A 46 -10.86 3.32 -6.80
CA LEU A 46 -10.13 2.44 -7.71
C LEU A 46 -10.99 1.98 -8.90
N ALA A 47 -12.28 1.70 -8.69
CA ALA A 47 -13.20 1.36 -9.78
C ALA A 47 -13.41 2.56 -10.72
N THR A 48 -13.53 3.78 -10.18
CA THR A 48 -13.58 5.01 -10.98
C THR A 48 -12.28 5.23 -11.76
N PHE A 49 -11.12 5.02 -11.12
CA PHE A 49 -9.81 5.09 -11.79
C PHE A 49 -9.72 4.07 -12.93
N ARG A 50 -10.15 2.83 -12.70
CA ARG A 50 -10.21 1.80 -13.75
C ARG A 50 -11.12 2.19 -14.90
N ALA A 51 -12.30 2.71 -14.61
CA ALA A 51 -13.27 3.17 -15.63
C ALA A 51 -12.71 4.34 -16.46
N ALA A 52 -11.82 5.15 -15.89
CA ALA A 52 -11.12 6.23 -16.60
C ALA A 52 -9.88 5.77 -17.41
N GLY A 53 -9.60 4.46 -17.48
CA GLY A 53 -8.45 3.90 -18.19
C GLY A 53 -7.21 3.62 -17.31
N GLY A 54 -7.34 3.80 -15.99
CA GLY A 54 -6.32 3.42 -15.01
C GLY A 54 -6.07 1.92 -14.98
N GLY A 55 -4.80 1.52 -15.03
CA GLY A 55 -4.42 0.11 -15.06
C GLY A 55 -3.75 -0.37 -13.77
N ALA A 56 -2.90 0.44 -13.14
CA ALA A 56 -2.18 0.05 -11.94
C ALA A 56 -1.99 1.19 -10.93
N VAL A 57 -1.77 0.82 -9.67
CA VAL A 57 -1.42 1.72 -8.57
C VAL A 57 -0.25 1.13 -7.79
N VAL A 58 0.72 1.96 -7.43
CA VAL A 58 1.78 1.64 -6.47
C VAL A 58 1.33 2.09 -5.08
N ASP A 59 1.06 1.13 -4.20
CA ASP A 59 0.83 1.40 -2.78
C ASP A 59 2.18 1.60 -2.09
N CYS A 60 2.45 2.84 -1.72
CA CYS A 60 3.69 3.29 -1.10
C CYS A 60 3.67 3.19 0.43
N GLN A 61 2.76 2.40 1.02
CA GLN A 61 2.77 2.14 2.46
C GLN A 61 3.63 0.89 2.75
N PRO A 62 4.85 1.01 3.29
CA PRO A 62 5.68 -0.15 3.55
C PRO A 62 5.23 -0.93 4.81
N GLY A 63 5.95 -2.01 5.12
CA GLY A 63 5.71 -2.81 6.31
C GLY A 63 5.99 -2.03 7.61
N GLY A 64 5.28 -2.40 8.68
CA GLY A 64 5.49 -1.88 10.04
C GLY A 64 4.84 -0.52 10.33
N CYS A 65 4.24 0.13 9.33
CA CYS A 65 3.56 1.42 9.50
C CYS A 65 2.12 1.42 8.96
N GLY A 66 1.40 0.31 9.11
CA GLY A 66 -0.06 0.25 8.86
C GLY A 66 -0.52 -0.42 7.56
N ARG A 67 0.39 -0.93 6.72
CA ARG A 67 0.00 -1.72 5.52
C ARG A 67 -0.72 -3.02 5.90
N ASP A 68 -1.76 -3.39 5.15
CA ASP A 68 -2.32 -4.75 5.13
C ASP A 68 -2.35 -5.31 3.70
N GLY A 69 -1.45 -6.26 3.40
CA GLY A 69 -1.36 -6.88 2.07
C GLY A 69 -2.61 -7.68 1.66
N ARG A 70 -3.41 -8.15 2.63
CA ARG A 70 -4.67 -8.87 2.34
C ARG A 70 -5.73 -7.90 1.84
N VAL A 71 -5.76 -6.68 2.37
CA VAL A 71 -6.62 -5.60 1.86
C VAL A 71 -6.21 -5.23 0.44
N LEU A 72 -4.91 -5.02 0.19
CA LEU A 72 -4.40 -4.69 -1.15
C LEU A 72 -4.79 -5.75 -2.18
N ARG A 73 -4.67 -7.04 -1.81
CA ARG A 73 -5.09 -8.18 -2.64
C ARG A 73 -6.58 -8.09 -2.98
N ARG A 74 -7.46 -7.95 -1.98
CA ARG A 74 -8.93 -7.87 -2.19
C ARG A 74 -9.33 -6.66 -3.03
N LEU A 75 -8.68 -5.51 -2.82
CA LEU A 75 -8.91 -4.32 -3.64
C LEU A 75 -8.53 -4.58 -5.10
N SER A 76 -7.37 -5.21 -5.35
CA SER A 76 -6.95 -5.57 -6.71
C SER A 76 -7.92 -6.55 -7.37
N GLU A 77 -8.33 -7.61 -6.66
CA GLU A 77 -9.29 -8.62 -7.15
C GLU A 77 -10.65 -7.99 -7.50
N ARG A 78 -11.18 -7.11 -6.64
CA ARG A 78 -12.52 -6.54 -6.81
C ARG A 78 -12.61 -5.44 -7.85
N THR A 79 -11.53 -4.71 -8.09
CA THR A 79 -11.53 -3.50 -8.94
C THR A 79 -10.92 -3.75 -10.32
N GLY A 80 -10.14 -4.83 -10.46
CA GLY A 80 -9.35 -5.10 -11.66
C GLY A 80 -8.14 -4.18 -11.83
N VAL A 81 -7.87 -3.28 -10.88
CA VAL A 81 -6.66 -2.45 -10.85
C VAL A 81 -5.50 -3.30 -10.34
N HIS A 82 -4.38 -3.31 -11.05
CA HIS A 82 -3.17 -3.95 -10.57
C HIS A 82 -2.59 -3.17 -9.40
N VAL A 83 -2.35 -3.82 -8.27
CA VAL A 83 -1.73 -3.16 -7.11
C VAL A 83 -0.29 -3.65 -6.93
N ILE A 84 0.66 -2.73 -6.86
CA ILE A 84 2.07 -3.01 -6.59
C ILE A 84 2.36 -2.53 -5.16
N ALA A 85 2.73 -3.44 -4.27
CA ALA A 85 3.02 -3.10 -2.88
C ALA A 85 4.51 -2.76 -2.71
N ALA A 86 4.80 -1.55 -2.23
CA ALA A 86 6.15 -1.17 -1.88
C ALA A 86 6.68 -1.96 -0.67
N THR A 87 8.00 -2.11 -0.61
CA THR A 87 8.74 -2.67 0.53
C THR A 87 9.82 -1.68 0.97
N GLY A 88 10.53 -1.99 2.06
CA GLY A 88 11.48 -1.06 2.67
C GLY A 88 10.86 -0.34 3.86
N PHE A 89 11.20 0.94 4.03
CA PHE A 89 10.90 1.70 5.25
C PHE A 89 10.36 3.09 4.94
N HIS A 90 9.49 3.57 5.82
CA HIS A 90 9.01 4.94 5.80
C HIS A 90 9.85 5.84 6.73
N ARG A 91 9.37 7.06 7.00
CA ARG A 91 10.00 7.97 7.96
C ARG A 91 9.88 7.39 9.37
N ARG A 92 10.92 7.57 10.18
CA ARG A 92 11.01 7.09 11.57
C ARG A 92 9.75 7.37 12.40
N ARG A 93 9.15 8.55 12.22
CA ARG A 93 7.91 8.99 12.88
C ARG A 93 6.75 8.01 12.76
N TYR A 94 6.63 7.25 11.68
CA TYR A 94 5.46 6.37 11.44
C TYR A 94 5.58 4.99 12.08
N TYR A 95 6.62 4.79 12.88
CA TYR A 95 6.85 3.58 13.64
C TYR A 95 6.86 3.89 15.14
N PRO A 96 6.56 2.90 15.99
CA PRO A 96 6.75 3.04 17.43
C PRO A 96 8.20 3.39 17.78
N PRO A 97 8.46 4.16 18.85
CA PRO A 97 9.81 4.53 19.25
C PRO A 97 10.77 3.33 19.44
N ASP A 98 10.21 2.20 19.85
CA ASP A 98 10.85 0.91 20.13
C ASP A 98 10.69 -0.10 18.99
N ALA A 99 10.29 0.32 17.79
CA ALA A 99 10.12 -0.56 16.64
C ALA A 99 11.41 -1.39 16.39
N PRO A 100 11.31 -2.73 16.25
CA PRO A 100 12.48 -3.60 16.03
C PRO A 100 13.34 -3.19 14.84
N LEU A 101 12.71 -2.55 13.84
CA LEU A 101 13.37 -1.92 12.70
C LEU A 101 14.59 -1.08 13.08
N PHE A 102 14.54 -0.34 14.18
CA PHE A 102 15.63 0.56 14.58
C PHE A 102 16.83 -0.15 15.23
N GLY A 103 16.69 -1.44 15.55
CA GLY A 103 17.79 -2.29 16.00
C GLY A 103 18.39 -3.14 14.89
N LEU A 104 17.85 -3.10 13.67
CA LEU A 104 18.38 -3.89 12.55
C LEU A 104 19.69 -3.28 12.04
N SER A 105 20.70 -4.13 11.88
CA SER A 105 21.96 -3.80 11.23
C SER A 105 22.11 -4.57 9.92
N ALA A 106 22.69 -3.92 8.91
CA ALA A 106 23.11 -4.59 7.68
C ALA A 106 24.40 -5.41 7.86
N THR A 107 25.13 -5.18 8.95
CA THR A 107 26.31 -5.97 9.33
C THR A 107 25.90 -6.95 10.43
N ALA A 108 25.97 -8.25 10.11
CA ALA A 108 25.81 -9.33 11.08
C ALA A 108 26.99 -9.37 12.05
#